data_AF-A0A9D9UME3-F1
#
_entry.id   AF-A0A9D9UME3-F1
#
_cell.length_a   1.000
_cell.length_b   1.000
_cell.length_c   1.000
_cell.angle_alpha   90.00
_cell.angle_beta   90.00
_cell.angle_gamma   90.00
#
_symmetry.space_group_name_H-M   'P 1'
#
loop_
_entity.id
_entity.type
_entity.pdbx_description
1 polymer ?
#
loop_
_entity_poly.entity_id
_entity_poly.type
_entity_poly.pdbx_seq_one_letter_code
_entity_poly.pdbx_strand_id
1 'polypeptide(L)'
;MRHISTILFFFSLVVTIHAQFVTLNPTGAGSDDTAVLIFDAEQGNKELMGATKVYMHHGVVTDKINGTAWKYVKGNWGKDDGIGEMTKVPGHANKWQITFTPNIRAYFGVPAGENIFRISCVFRNPDGTKKGTLNQGEYGWGSIASNGDIYINLNNDNYVSITAPTGTEGLVSQGQTLQIQADASANVSQMKIWVDEGSGYVEKSVVTSGKSISYTYTPVSSISLGIKVTAIINGQSLEAIKKYDIVIKKPTEIAPLPVGMKSGANYDPTDPTKVTLVLLAPEKDFIYAVGDFSEWKVKEENQMKRTPDNKMYWLTLTGITPQKSYVYQYWIDGKLKIADPYTEQVADPWNDKYIESTVFPGLPSYTREDLGIASVFKTGTAKYTWASSEAEWKKPDVNHLVIYELHIRDFLASHSYKDLIDTISYLKRLGINAIELMPVSEFEGNDSWGYNPSFYFAADKYYGPKDQLKKFIETAHQNGIAVINDLVLNHAFGQSPMVQMYFDGGKPAANNPWFNREYVGQYQWGYDFNHESQYTKNFIDDVNRYWLEE
;
A
#
# COMPACT_ATOMS: atom_id res chain seq x y z
N MET A 1 -0.53 -77.95 43.17
CA MET A 1 -1.12 -77.40 41.94
C MET A 1 -2.02 -76.23 42.33
N ARG A 2 -1.45 -75.10 42.77
CA ARG A 2 -1.30 -73.82 42.03
C ARG A 2 -2.59 -73.33 41.34
N HIS A 3 -3.36 -72.53 42.07
CA HIS A 3 -4.35 -71.60 41.55
C HIS A 3 -3.63 -70.38 40.95
N ILE A 4 -4.01 -69.97 39.74
CA ILE A 4 -3.52 -68.75 39.08
C ILE A 4 -4.67 -67.75 39.06
N SER A 5 -4.43 -66.59 39.68
CA SER A 5 -5.27 -65.40 39.64
C SER A 5 -5.03 -64.64 38.32
N THR A 6 -6.09 -64.23 37.63
CA THR A 6 -6.02 -63.29 36.51
C THR A 6 -6.77 -62.02 36.89
N ILE A 7 -6.02 -60.93 37.07
CA ILE A 7 -6.53 -59.58 37.32
C ILE A 7 -6.81 -58.94 35.96
N LEU A 8 -8.07 -58.53 35.74
CA LEU A 8 -8.48 -57.75 34.56
C LEU A 8 -8.35 -56.25 34.91
N PHE A 9 -7.48 -55.53 34.20
CA PHE A 9 -7.35 -54.07 34.29
C PHE A 9 -8.30 -53.43 33.27
N PHE A 10 -9.32 -52.71 33.73
CA PHE A 10 -10.19 -51.90 32.89
C PHE A 10 -9.56 -50.50 32.74
N PHE A 11 -9.08 -50.15 31.55
CA PHE A 11 -8.65 -48.79 31.21
C PHE A 11 -9.88 -48.02 30.72
N SER A 12 -10.42 -47.11 31.54
CA SER A 12 -11.43 -46.14 31.10
C SER A 12 -10.72 -44.99 30.36
N LEU A 13 -10.87 -44.95 29.04
CA LEU A 13 -10.44 -43.83 28.21
C LEU A 13 -11.38 -42.64 28.47
N VAL A 14 -10.93 -41.65 29.23
CA VAL A 14 -11.65 -40.37 29.39
C VAL A 14 -11.37 -39.53 28.14
N VAL A 15 -12.37 -39.41 27.27
CA VAL A 15 -12.34 -38.45 26.15
C VAL A 15 -12.74 -37.09 26.72
N THR A 16 -11.76 -36.22 26.96
CA THR A 16 -12.00 -34.81 27.25
C THR A 16 -12.43 -34.09 25.97
N ILE A 17 -13.72 -33.81 25.86
CA ILE A 17 -14.26 -32.90 24.83
C ILE A 17 -13.78 -31.50 25.19
N HIS A 18 -12.78 -30.99 24.47
CA HIS A 18 -12.33 -29.60 24.62
C HIS A 18 -13.35 -28.68 23.93
N ALA A 19 -13.87 -27.69 24.65
CA ALA A 19 -14.71 -26.65 24.06
C ALA A 19 -13.90 -25.86 23.01
N GLN A 20 -14.49 -25.62 21.84
CA GLN A 20 -13.82 -24.95 20.73
C GLN A 20 -13.94 -23.42 20.84
N PHE A 21 -12.84 -22.71 20.60
CA PHE A 21 -12.78 -21.24 20.56
C PHE A 21 -13.63 -20.64 19.43
N VAL A 22 -13.62 -21.29 18.26
CA VAL A 22 -14.48 -20.98 17.13
C VAL A 22 -15.09 -22.26 16.60
N THR A 23 -16.36 -22.21 16.22
CA THR A 23 -17.08 -23.29 15.56
C THR A 23 -17.85 -22.75 14.37
N LEU A 24 -17.82 -23.48 13.25
CA LEU A 24 -18.68 -23.24 12.09
C LEU A 24 -19.73 -24.35 12.03
N ASN A 25 -21.00 -23.97 11.90
CA ASN A 25 -22.13 -24.89 11.84
C ASN A 25 -22.92 -24.70 10.53
N PRO A 26 -23.10 -25.72 9.67
CA PRO A 26 -22.58 -27.09 9.83
C PRO A 26 -21.05 -27.13 9.79
N THR A 27 -20.48 -28.10 10.51
CA THR A 27 -19.04 -28.37 10.43
C THR A 27 -18.72 -28.82 9.00
N GLY A 28 -17.74 -28.15 8.37
CA GLY A 28 -17.42 -28.39 6.97
C GLY A 28 -18.36 -27.69 5.98
N ALA A 29 -19.00 -26.59 6.37
CA ALA A 29 -19.69 -25.72 5.42
C ALA A 29 -18.74 -25.26 4.29
N GLY A 30 -19.22 -25.34 3.05
CA GLY A 30 -18.60 -24.76 1.87
C GLY A 30 -19.08 -23.33 1.62
N SER A 31 -18.58 -22.73 0.55
CA SER A 31 -18.88 -21.34 0.16
C SER A 31 -20.36 -21.03 -0.04
N ASP A 32 -21.15 -22.02 -0.44
CA ASP A 32 -22.55 -21.85 -0.87
C ASP A 32 -23.56 -22.34 0.16
N ASP A 33 -23.07 -22.78 1.32
CA ASP A 33 -23.89 -23.20 2.44
C ASP A 33 -24.29 -22.02 3.32
N THR A 34 -25.50 -22.09 3.88
CA THR A 34 -25.85 -21.31 5.06
C THR A 34 -25.02 -21.81 6.22
N ALA A 35 -24.30 -20.91 6.89
CA ALA A 35 -23.49 -21.28 8.04
C ALA A 35 -23.64 -20.27 9.18
N VAL A 36 -23.54 -20.79 10.41
CA VAL A 36 -23.46 -20.00 11.64
C VAL A 36 -22.06 -20.15 12.20
N LEU A 37 -21.38 -19.02 12.35
CA LEU A 37 -20.11 -18.98 13.05
C LEU A 37 -20.36 -18.62 14.49
N ILE A 38 -19.79 -19.42 15.40
CA ILE A 38 -19.89 -19.26 16.84
C ILE A 38 -18.49 -18.97 17.39
N PHE A 39 -18.37 -17.91 18.17
CA PHE A 39 -17.20 -17.53 18.95
C PHE A 39 -17.48 -17.75 20.44
N ASP A 40 -16.57 -18.42 21.14
CA ASP A 40 -16.66 -18.67 22.57
C ASP A 40 -15.63 -17.81 23.34
N ALA A 41 -16.10 -16.75 23.99
CA ALA A 41 -15.24 -15.83 24.73
C ALA A 41 -14.72 -16.41 26.07
N GLU A 42 -15.17 -17.60 26.47
CA GLU A 42 -14.59 -18.34 27.61
C GLU A 42 -13.28 -19.05 27.24
N GLN A 43 -12.99 -19.17 25.94
CA GLN A 43 -11.75 -19.72 25.42
C GLN A 43 -10.76 -18.59 25.06
N GLY A 44 -9.51 -18.94 24.76
CA GLY A 44 -8.50 -17.97 24.33
C GLY A 44 -7.97 -17.07 25.45
N ASN A 45 -7.62 -15.84 25.08
CA ASN A 45 -7.13 -14.81 26.00
C ASN A 45 -8.21 -14.24 26.94
N LYS A 46 -9.49 -14.58 26.73
CA LYS A 46 -10.63 -14.24 27.60
C LYS A 46 -10.92 -12.75 27.77
N GLU A 47 -10.33 -11.87 26.95
CA GLU A 47 -10.56 -10.42 27.07
C GLU A 47 -12.02 -10.00 26.81
N LEU A 48 -12.74 -10.79 26.01
CA LEU A 48 -14.15 -10.55 25.67
C LEU A 48 -15.14 -11.29 26.59
N MET A 49 -14.66 -11.94 27.65
CA MET A 49 -15.53 -12.58 28.63
C MET A 49 -16.38 -11.52 29.35
N GLY A 50 -17.68 -11.77 29.46
CA GLY A 50 -18.61 -10.83 30.09
C GLY A 50 -18.92 -9.58 29.25
N ALA A 51 -18.48 -9.52 27.99
CA ALA A 51 -18.82 -8.41 27.10
C ALA A 51 -20.34 -8.24 26.95
N THR A 52 -20.78 -6.99 26.83
CA THR A 52 -22.19 -6.66 26.55
C THR A 52 -22.51 -6.72 25.05
N LYS A 53 -21.50 -6.47 24.20
CA LYS A 53 -21.53 -6.60 22.74
C LYS A 53 -20.20 -7.13 22.23
N VAL A 54 -20.25 -7.94 21.18
CA VAL A 54 -19.09 -8.41 20.43
C VAL A 54 -19.33 -8.18 18.95
N TYR A 55 -18.31 -7.68 18.27
CA TYR A 55 -18.27 -7.47 16.83
C TYR A 55 -17.26 -8.41 16.19
N MET A 56 -17.57 -8.86 14.99
CA MET A 56 -16.67 -9.59 14.11
C MET A 56 -16.27 -8.65 12.97
N HIS A 57 -15.01 -8.24 12.92
CA HIS A 57 -14.42 -7.65 11.72
C HIS A 57 -13.96 -8.80 10.83
N HIS A 58 -14.52 -8.95 9.63
CA HIS A 58 -14.35 -10.19 8.87
C HIS A 58 -14.46 -10.03 7.36
N GLY A 59 -13.73 -10.87 6.63
CA GLY A 59 -13.78 -11.01 5.20
C GLY A 59 -13.63 -12.48 4.81
N VAL A 60 -13.20 -12.70 3.58
CA VAL A 60 -12.89 -14.03 3.06
C VAL A 60 -11.56 -14.06 2.32
N VAL A 61 -10.99 -15.26 2.23
CA VAL A 61 -9.80 -15.57 1.44
C VAL A 61 -10.25 -16.29 0.17
N THR A 62 -9.93 -15.73 -1.00
CA THR A 62 -10.39 -16.25 -2.30
C THR A 62 -9.27 -16.62 -3.27
N ASP A 63 -8.02 -16.33 -2.91
CA ASP A 63 -6.85 -16.54 -3.77
C ASP A 63 -6.36 -17.99 -3.73
N LYS A 64 -6.21 -18.58 -2.54
CA LYS A 64 -5.73 -19.97 -2.34
C LYS A 64 -6.14 -20.53 -0.98
N ILE A 65 -6.03 -21.86 -0.82
CA ILE A 65 -6.53 -22.60 0.36
C ILE A 65 -5.99 -22.10 1.71
N ASN A 66 -4.71 -21.74 1.76
CA ASN A 66 -4.03 -21.21 2.95
C ASN A 66 -3.65 -19.73 2.77
N GLY A 67 -4.37 -19.01 1.91
CA GLY A 67 -4.19 -17.58 1.74
C GLY A 67 -4.48 -16.83 3.03
N THR A 68 -3.90 -15.64 3.14
CA THR A 68 -4.07 -14.74 4.29
C THR A 68 -4.63 -13.38 3.88
N ALA A 69 -4.77 -13.13 2.56
CA ALA A 69 -5.29 -11.88 2.04
C ALA A 69 -6.80 -11.78 2.26
N TRP A 70 -7.21 -10.81 3.08
CA TRP A 70 -8.61 -10.53 3.34
C TRP A 70 -9.24 -9.82 2.14
N LYS A 71 -10.38 -10.32 1.66
CA LYS A 71 -11.24 -9.66 0.66
C LYS A 71 -12.68 -9.58 1.15
N TYR A 72 -13.48 -8.75 0.49
CA TYR A 72 -14.92 -8.58 0.80
C TYR A 72 -15.17 -8.28 2.28
N VAL A 73 -14.33 -7.42 2.87
CA VAL A 73 -14.31 -7.15 4.32
C VAL A 73 -15.58 -6.42 4.76
N LYS A 74 -16.12 -6.85 5.89
CA LYS A 74 -17.28 -6.31 6.60
C LYS A 74 -16.92 -6.00 8.05
N GLY A 75 -17.51 -4.92 8.55
CA GLY A 75 -17.30 -4.38 9.90
C GLY A 75 -16.22 -3.30 9.89
N ASN A 76 -16.46 -2.19 10.58
CA ASN A 76 -15.46 -1.14 10.74
C ASN A 76 -14.63 -1.37 12.00
N TRP A 77 -13.34 -1.06 11.99
CA TRP A 77 -12.52 -1.20 13.19
C TRP A 77 -12.87 -0.11 14.21
N GLY A 78 -13.01 -0.49 15.49
CA GLY A 78 -13.22 0.46 16.60
C GLY A 78 -14.52 1.27 16.59
N LYS A 79 -15.55 0.81 15.88
CA LYS A 79 -16.85 1.47 15.80
C LYS A 79 -17.99 0.57 16.30
N ASP A 80 -18.95 1.17 16.99
CA ASP A 80 -20.26 0.59 17.35
C ASP A 80 -21.32 1.08 16.34
N ASP A 81 -21.24 0.55 15.12
CA ASP A 81 -22.12 0.93 14.00
C ASP A 81 -23.06 -0.20 13.55
N GLY A 82 -23.14 -1.27 14.34
CA GLY A 82 -23.94 -2.46 14.06
C GLY A 82 -23.36 -3.37 12.98
N ILE A 83 -22.31 -2.98 12.25
CA ILE A 83 -21.77 -3.81 11.17
C ILE A 83 -20.87 -4.90 11.75
N GLY A 84 -21.27 -6.15 11.54
CA GLY A 84 -20.58 -7.31 12.10
C GLY A 84 -20.90 -7.54 13.58
N GLU A 85 -21.93 -6.90 14.13
CA GLU A 85 -22.42 -7.19 15.47
C GLU A 85 -22.86 -8.66 15.56
N MET A 86 -22.32 -9.37 16.54
CA MET A 86 -22.68 -10.75 16.82
C MET A 86 -23.83 -10.80 17.83
N THR A 87 -24.66 -11.82 17.70
CA THR A 87 -25.77 -12.08 18.63
C THR A 87 -25.37 -13.10 19.68
N LYS A 88 -25.86 -12.99 20.92
CA LYS A 88 -25.60 -14.02 21.93
C LYS A 88 -26.25 -15.35 21.53
N VAL A 89 -25.52 -16.45 21.72
CA VAL A 89 -26.10 -17.80 21.58
C VAL A 89 -27.08 -18.02 22.75
N PRO A 90 -28.34 -18.39 22.49
CA PRO A 90 -29.33 -18.63 23.53
C PRO A 90 -28.83 -19.63 24.59
N GLY A 91 -28.99 -19.29 25.88
CA GLY A 91 -28.54 -20.14 26.99
C GLY A 91 -27.06 -20.06 27.32
N HIS A 92 -26.26 -19.24 26.61
CA HIS A 92 -24.83 -19.07 26.87
C HIS A 92 -24.48 -17.58 27.09
N ALA A 93 -23.83 -17.28 28.23
CA ALA A 93 -23.54 -15.89 28.60
C ALA A 93 -22.43 -15.23 27.73
N ASN A 94 -21.50 -16.05 27.24
CA ASN A 94 -20.24 -15.63 26.62
C ASN A 94 -20.02 -16.21 25.20
N LYS A 95 -21.03 -16.87 24.63
CA LYS A 95 -20.96 -17.34 23.24
C LYS A 95 -21.70 -16.38 22.34
N TRP A 96 -21.08 -16.08 21.21
CA TRP A 96 -21.55 -15.12 20.23
C TRP A 96 -21.64 -15.79 18.88
N GLN A 97 -22.67 -15.47 18.10
CA GLN A 97 -22.90 -16.05 16.79
C GLN A 97 -23.22 -14.99 15.74
N ILE A 98 -22.79 -15.27 14.52
CA ILE A 98 -23.21 -14.55 13.32
C ILE A 98 -23.63 -15.57 12.26
N THR A 99 -24.75 -15.31 11.60
CA THR A 99 -25.29 -16.19 10.56
C THR A 99 -25.01 -15.59 9.19
N PHE A 100 -24.42 -16.39 8.30
CA PHE A 100 -24.19 -16.04 6.92
C PHE A 100 -25.40 -16.44 6.08
N THR A 101 -26.30 -15.48 5.82
CA THR A 101 -27.57 -15.67 5.10
C THR A 101 -27.58 -14.86 3.80
N PRO A 102 -28.13 -15.42 2.69
CA PRO A 102 -28.67 -16.78 2.53
C PRO A 102 -27.60 -17.88 2.56
N ASN A 103 -26.35 -17.56 2.25
CA ASN A 103 -25.18 -18.42 2.41
C ASN A 103 -23.91 -17.56 2.57
N ILE A 104 -22.77 -18.19 2.83
CA ILE A 104 -21.47 -17.50 2.98
C ILE A 104 -21.19 -16.59 1.77
N ARG A 105 -21.28 -17.11 0.55
CA ARG A 105 -21.03 -16.35 -0.69
C ARG A 105 -21.88 -15.09 -0.79
N ALA A 106 -23.20 -15.24 -0.71
CA ALA A 106 -24.14 -14.13 -0.85
C ALA A 106 -24.00 -13.13 0.30
N TYR A 107 -23.70 -13.60 1.51
CA TYR A 107 -23.43 -12.73 2.66
C TYR A 107 -22.26 -11.79 2.38
N PHE A 108 -21.17 -12.27 1.82
CA PHE A 108 -20.01 -11.43 1.47
C PHE A 108 -20.14 -10.72 0.11
N GLY A 109 -21.15 -11.05 -0.69
CA GLY A 109 -21.32 -10.50 -2.04
C GLY A 109 -20.29 -11.02 -3.04
N VAL A 110 -19.73 -12.20 -2.80
CA VAL A 110 -18.73 -12.82 -3.68
C VAL A 110 -19.42 -13.35 -4.95
N PRO A 111 -18.91 -13.07 -6.15
CA PRO A 111 -19.49 -13.61 -7.40
C PRO A 111 -19.52 -15.14 -7.42
N ALA A 112 -20.50 -15.73 -8.14
CA ALA A 112 -20.70 -17.19 -8.22
C ALA A 112 -19.48 -18.00 -8.69
N GLY A 113 -18.60 -17.39 -9.50
CA GLY A 113 -17.41 -18.04 -10.06
C GLY A 113 -16.10 -17.77 -9.31
N GLU A 114 -16.12 -17.16 -8.12
CA GLU A 114 -14.92 -16.94 -7.31
C GLU A 114 -14.90 -17.91 -6.11
N ASN A 115 -13.81 -18.63 -5.89
CA ASN A 115 -13.73 -19.56 -4.75
C ASN A 115 -13.70 -18.83 -3.40
N ILE A 116 -14.19 -19.48 -2.35
CA ILE A 116 -14.06 -19.00 -0.97
C ILE A 116 -13.38 -20.09 -0.16
N PHE A 117 -12.10 -19.89 0.14
CA PHE A 117 -11.29 -20.89 0.81
C PHE A 117 -11.40 -20.82 2.33
N ARG A 118 -11.42 -19.59 2.88
CA ARG A 118 -11.42 -19.34 4.31
C ARG A 118 -12.27 -18.11 4.64
N ILE A 119 -12.83 -18.09 5.84
CA ILE A 119 -13.34 -16.84 6.47
C ILE A 119 -12.18 -16.25 7.27
N SER A 120 -11.86 -14.98 7.03
CA SER A 120 -10.84 -14.26 7.79
C SER A 120 -11.52 -13.32 8.79
N CYS A 121 -11.10 -13.29 10.06
CA CYS A 121 -11.81 -12.54 11.09
C CYS A 121 -10.98 -12.15 12.32
N VAL A 122 -11.50 -11.16 13.04
CA VAL A 122 -11.09 -10.76 14.39
C VAL A 122 -12.35 -10.45 15.21
N PHE A 123 -12.43 -11.00 16.42
CA PHE A 123 -13.50 -10.68 17.38
C PHE A 123 -13.06 -9.53 18.28
N ARG A 124 -13.92 -8.54 18.46
CA ARG A 124 -13.62 -7.33 19.25
C ARG A 124 -14.81 -6.83 20.05
N ASN A 125 -14.55 -6.01 21.05
CA ASN A 125 -15.55 -5.18 21.71
C ASN A 125 -15.88 -3.93 20.82
N PRO A 126 -16.88 -3.10 21.20
CA PRO A 126 -17.35 -2.01 20.35
C PRO A 126 -16.27 -0.96 19.96
N ASP A 127 -15.39 -0.59 20.90
CA ASP A 127 -14.31 0.39 20.68
C ASP A 127 -13.01 -0.23 20.10
N GLY A 128 -12.95 -1.56 19.96
CA GLY A 128 -11.82 -2.28 19.40
C GLY A 128 -10.59 -2.40 20.30
N THR A 129 -10.68 -1.99 21.57
CA THR A 129 -9.56 -2.05 22.54
C THR A 129 -9.29 -3.46 23.06
N LYS A 130 -10.29 -4.34 23.01
CA LYS A 130 -10.18 -5.74 23.44
C LYS A 130 -10.42 -6.68 22.27
N LYS A 131 -9.63 -7.75 22.19
CA LYS A 131 -9.73 -8.75 21.11
C LYS A 131 -9.86 -10.16 21.68
N GLY A 132 -10.71 -10.97 21.07
CA GLY A 132 -10.74 -12.40 21.32
C GLY A 132 -9.72 -13.09 20.42
N THR A 133 -8.70 -13.74 20.99
CA THR A 133 -7.72 -14.51 20.21
C THR A 133 -7.14 -15.70 20.99
N LEU A 134 -6.41 -16.57 20.30
CA LEU A 134 -5.55 -17.62 20.87
C LEU A 134 -4.09 -17.37 20.42
N ASN A 135 -3.17 -18.18 20.92
CA ASN A 135 -1.80 -18.16 20.44
C ASN A 135 -1.75 -18.47 18.93
N GLN A 136 -0.76 -17.90 18.24
CA GLN A 136 -0.47 -18.23 16.85
C GLN A 136 -0.33 -19.75 16.68
N GLY A 137 -0.94 -20.29 15.64
CA GLY A 137 -0.85 -21.73 15.35
C GLY A 137 -1.99 -22.24 14.46
N GLU A 138 -1.88 -23.53 14.16
CA GLU A 138 -2.88 -24.30 13.41
C GLU A 138 -3.84 -25.00 14.37
N TYR A 139 -5.13 -24.95 14.04
CA TYR A 139 -6.24 -25.53 14.79
C TYR A 139 -7.09 -26.38 13.86
N GLY A 140 -7.82 -27.37 14.40
CA GLY A 140 -8.64 -28.28 13.57
C GLY A 140 -9.71 -27.58 12.72
N TRP A 141 -10.03 -26.32 13.02
CA TRP A 141 -11.00 -25.48 12.30
C TRP A 141 -10.34 -24.39 11.43
N GLY A 142 -9.03 -24.19 11.49
CA GLY A 142 -8.39 -23.01 10.90
C GLY A 142 -7.02 -22.67 11.46
N SER A 143 -6.57 -21.44 11.31
CA SER A 143 -5.30 -20.97 11.88
C SER A 143 -5.35 -19.55 12.39
N ILE A 144 -4.39 -19.20 13.24
CA ILE A 144 -4.20 -17.85 13.76
C ILE A 144 -2.80 -17.37 13.40
N ALA A 145 -2.72 -16.20 12.78
CA ALA A 145 -1.46 -15.57 12.38
C ALA A 145 -0.79 -14.83 13.55
N SER A 146 0.47 -14.45 13.38
CA SER A 146 1.27 -13.75 14.40
C SER A 146 0.70 -12.39 14.79
N ASN A 147 -0.06 -11.75 13.90
CA ASN A 147 -0.77 -10.49 14.16
C ASN A 147 -2.12 -10.68 14.88
N GLY A 148 -2.51 -11.95 15.16
CA GLY A 148 -3.76 -12.30 15.83
C GLY A 148 -4.96 -12.48 14.89
N ASP A 149 -4.78 -12.39 13.57
CA ASP A 149 -5.85 -12.66 12.60
C ASP A 149 -6.25 -14.13 12.60
N ILE A 150 -7.55 -14.39 12.57
CA ILE A 150 -8.13 -15.74 12.65
C ILE A 150 -8.65 -16.13 11.27
N TYR A 151 -8.25 -17.29 10.78
CA TYR A 151 -8.67 -17.84 9.49
C TYR A 151 -9.38 -19.17 9.68
N ILE A 152 -10.64 -19.26 9.31
CA ILE A 152 -11.49 -20.45 9.48
C ILE A 152 -11.63 -21.12 8.13
N ASN A 153 -11.21 -22.38 8.06
CA ASN A 153 -11.21 -23.13 6.81
C ASN A 153 -12.65 -23.52 6.41
N LEU A 154 -13.01 -23.28 5.15
CA LEU A 154 -14.24 -23.83 4.57
C LEU A 154 -13.94 -25.16 3.91
N ASN A 155 -14.94 -26.04 3.82
CA ASN A 155 -14.78 -27.27 3.08
C ASN A 155 -14.69 -26.97 1.58
N ASN A 156 -13.57 -27.38 0.98
CA ASN A 156 -13.29 -27.27 -0.45
C ASN A 156 -12.73 -28.60 -0.98
N ASP A 157 -13.40 -29.73 -0.68
CA ASP A 157 -12.98 -31.07 -1.09
C ASP A 157 -12.60 -31.14 -2.60
N ASN A 158 -13.37 -30.43 -3.44
CA ASN A 158 -13.05 -30.25 -4.84
C ASN A 158 -12.97 -28.75 -5.20
N TYR A 159 -11.86 -28.31 -5.79
CA TYR A 159 -11.70 -26.93 -6.27
C TYR A 159 -10.94 -26.88 -7.60
N VAL A 160 -11.10 -25.77 -8.32
CA VAL A 160 -10.27 -25.39 -9.48
C VAL A 160 -9.79 -23.96 -9.29
N SER A 161 -8.53 -23.67 -9.61
CA SER A 161 -7.92 -22.36 -9.45
C SER A 161 -7.14 -21.96 -10.70
N ILE A 162 -7.31 -20.72 -11.14
CA ILE A 162 -6.48 -20.12 -12.20
C ILE A 162 -5.13 -19.74 -11.59
N THR A 163 -4.07 -20.41 -12.03
CA THR A 163 -2.70 -20.26 -11.52
C THR A 163 -1.86 -19.31 -12.38
N ALA A 164 -2.22 -19.11 -13.65
CA ALA A 164 -1.63 -18.09 -14.51
C ALA A 164 -2.70 -17.45 -15.42
N PRO A 165 -2.60 -16.14 -15.73
CA PRO A 165 -1.58 -15.20 -15.25
C PRO A 165 -1.72 -14.90 -13.75
N THR A 166 -0.68 -14.41 -13.09
CA THR A 166 -0.72 -13.92 -11.70
C THR A 166 -1.11 -12.43 -11.68
N GLY A 167 -1.60 -11.90 -10.55
CA GLY A 167 -2.02 -10.49 -10.46
C GLY A 167 -3.30 -10.15 -11.23
N THR A 168 -3.59 -8.87 -11.41
CA THR A 168 -4.82 -8.36 -12.07
C THR A 168 -4.53 -7.69 -13.41
N GLU A 169 -3.28 -7.39 -13.70
CA GLU A 169 -2.85 -6.72 -14.92
C GLU A 169 -1.45 -7.19 -15.35
N GLY A 170 -1.12 -7.05 -16.63
CA GLY A 170 0.21 -7.32 -17.15
C GLY A 170 0.51 -6.61 -18.45
N LEU A 171 1.79 -6.26 -18.61
CA LEU A 171 2.35 -5.66 -19.82
C LEU A 171 2.98 -6.76 -20.69
N VAL A 172 2.60 -6.79 -21.97
CA VAL A 172 3.10 -7.74 -22.95
C VAL A 172 3.58 -6.99 -24.19
N SER A 173 4.68 -7.43 -24.80
CA SER A 173 5.09 -6.88 -26.10
C SER A 173 4.17 -7.38 -27.20
N GLN A 174 4.07 -6.64 -28.31
CA GLN A 174 3.28 -7.07 -29.46
C GLN A 174 3.75 -8.46 -29.94
N GLY A 175 2.80 -9.40 -30.08
CA GLY A 175 3.08 -10.79 -30.47
C GLY A 175 3.65 -11.68 -29.36
N GLN A 176 3.93 -11.14 -28.16
CA GLN A 176 4.26 -11.95 -26.99
C GLN A 176 3.03 -12.74 -26.54
N THR A 177 3.24 -13.98 -26.15
CA THR A 177 2.18 -14.84 -25.64
C THR A 177 2.11 -14.82 -24.12
N LEU A 178 0.91 -15.06 -23.59
CA LEU A 178 0.59 -15.22 -22.18
C LEU A 178 0.17 -16.67 -21.94
N GLN A 179 0.62 -17.26 -20.84
CA GLN A 179 0.10 -18.55 -20.40
C GLN A 179 -1.13 -18.36 -19.52
N ILE A 180 -2.23 -19.00 -19.89
CA ILE A 180 -3.39 -19.21 -19.03
C ILE A 180 -3.29 -20.63 -18.50
N GLN A 181 -3.21 -20.77 -17.18
CA GLN A 181 -3.06 -22.06 -16.51
C GLN A 181 -4.05 -22.19 -15.37
N ALA A 182 -4.51 -23.42 -15.15
CA ALA A 182 -5.32 -23.74 -14.00
C ALA A 182 -5.08 -25.16 -13.52
N ASP A 183 -5.26 -25.32 -12.21
CA ASP A 183 -5.10 -26.58 -11.49
C ASP A 183 -6.38 -26.93 -10.73
N ALA A 184 -6.67 -28.22 -10.67
CA ALA A 184 -7.73 -28.82 -9.88
C ALA A 184 -7.17 -29.59 -8.67
N SER A 185 -7.96 -29.70 -7.62
CA SER A 185 -7.60 -30.46 -6.41
C SER A 185 -7.40 -31.96 -6.67
N ALA A 186 -8.14 -32.52 -7.62
CA ALA A 186 -8.10 -33.94 -7.99
C ALA A 186 -8.23 -34.15 -9.49
N ASN A 187 -8.14 -35.40 -9.93
CA ASN A 187 -8.29 -35.74 -11.34
C ASN A 187 -9.68 -35.35 -11.84
N VAL A 188 -9.71 -34.62 -12.94
CA VAL A 188 -10.95 -34.18 -13.58
C VAL A 188 -11.44 -35.23 -14.57
N SER A 189 -12.76 -35.37 -14.73
CA SER A 189 -13.34 -36.00 -15.92
C SER A 189 -13.42 -35.02 -17.10
N GLN A 190 -13.38 -33.72 -16.81
CA GLN A 190 -13.25 -32.65 -17.80
C GLN A 190 -12.75 -31.37 -17.14
N MET A 191 -11.85 -30.63 -17.78
CA MET A 191 -11.54 -29.25 -17.44
C MET A 191 -11.39 -28.42 -18.72
N LYS A 192 -11.88 -27.18 -18.71
CA LYS A 192 -11.92 -26.29 -19.88
C LYS A 192 -11.43 -24.91 -19.53
N ILE A 193 -10.67 -24.29 -20.43
CA ILE A 193 -10.37 -22.85 -20.41
C ILE A 193 -11.29 -22.16 -21.41
N TRP A 194 -11.90 -21.07 -20.97
CA TRP A 194 -12.67 -20.14 -21.77
C TRP A 194 -12.08 -18.74 -21.65
N VAL A 195 -12.10 -18.00 -22.75
CA VAL A 195 -11.59 -16.63 -22.83
C VAL A 195 -12.67 -15.71 -23.40
N ASP A 196 -12.86 -14.55 -22.79
CA ASP A 196 -13.75 -13.48 -23.22
C ASP A 196 -12.93 -12.23 -23.57
N GLU A 197 -13.01 -11.84 -24.84
CA GLU A 197 -12.37 -10.64 -25.40
C GLU A 197 -13.39 -9.50 -25.58
N GLY A 198 -14.44 -9.47 -24.76
CA GLY A 198 -15.51 -8.45 -24.77
C GLY A 198 -16.75 -8.83 -25.58
N SER A 199 -16.83 -10.06 -26.09
CA SER A 199 -17.98 -10.59 -26.85
C SER A 199 -18.56 -11.88 -26.25
N GLY A 200 -18.18 -12.20 -25.01
CA GLY A 200 -18.55 -13.43 -24.32
C GLY A 200 -17.47 -14.50 -24.34
N TYR A 201 -17.63 -15.49 -23.45
CA TYR A 201 -16.67 -16.57 -23.26
C TYR A 201 -16.66 -17.56 -24.44
N VAL A 202 -15.50 -17.78 -25.03
CA VAL A 202 -15.23 -18.77 -26.08
C VAL A 202 -14.28 -19.85 -25.55
N GLU A 203 -14.59 -21.13 -25.78
CA GLU A 203 -13.76 -22.26 -25.35
C GLU A 203 -12.43 -22.24 -26.11
N LYS A 204 -11.31 -22.36 -25.39
CA LYS A 204 -9.96 -22.33 -25.96
C LYS A 204 -9.17 -23.62 -25.75
N SER A 205 -9.46 -24.36 -24.69
CA SER A 205 -8.76 -25.60 -24.36
C SER A 205 -9.64 -26.52 -23.53
N VAL A 206 -9.45 -27.83 -23.68
CA VAL A 206 -10.15 -28.87 -22.90
C VAL A 206 -9.21 -30.03 -22.62
N VAL A 207 -9.28 -30.58 -21.41
CA VAL A 207 -8.69 -31.86 -21.02
C VAL A 207 -9.78 -32.75 -20.41
N THR A 208 -9.67 -34.06 -20.59
CA THR A 208 -10.63 -35.06 -20.08
C THR A 208 -10.07 -35.93 -18.96
N SER A 209 -8.82 -35.68 -18.56
CA SER A 209 -8.15 -36.34 -17.44
C SER A 209 -7.00 -35.46 -16.93
N GLY A 210 -6.46 -35.80 -15.76
CA GLY A 210 -5.36 -35.06 -15.12
C GLY A 210 -5.85 -33.98 -14.17
N LYS A 211 -4.92 -33.17 -13.65
CA LYS A 211 -5.19 -32.11 -12.67
C LYS A 211 -4.91 -30.70 -13.17
N SER A 212 -4.38 -30.54 -14.37
CA SER A 212 -3.91 -29.25 -14.86
C SER A 212 -4.34 -29.04 -16.31
N ILE A 213 -4.54 -27.78 -16.69
CA ILE A 213 -4.78 -27.35 -18.06
C ILE A 213 -3.97 -26.09 -18.35
N SER A 214 -3.51 -25.95 -19.59
CA SER A 214 -2.83 -24.77 -20.08
C SER A 214 -3.36 -24.33 -21.44
N TYR A 215 -3.33 -23.03 -21.69
CA TYR A 215 -3.60 -22.43 -22.98
C TYR A 215 -2.68 -21.23 -23.20
N THR A 216 -2.03 -21.20 -24.36
CA THR A 216 -1.22 -20.06 -24.81
C THR A 216 -2.13 -19.05 -25.48
N TYR A 217 -2.31 -17.89 -24.85
CA TYR A 217 -3.06 -16.77 -25.39
C TYR A 217 -2.13 -15.74 -26.03
N THR A 218 -2.46 -15.24 -27.22
CA THR A 218 -1.69 -14.18 -27.90
C THR A 218 -2.57 -12.93 -28.04
N PRO A 219 -2.42 -11.93 -27.16
CA PRO A 219 -3.18 -10.69 -27.26
C PRO A 219 -2.82 -9.92 -28.53
N VAL A 220 -3.85 -9.40 -29.21
CA VAL A 220 -3.72 -8.57 -30.42
C VAL A 220 -3.93 -7.07 -30.16
N SER A 221 -4.58 -6.73 -29.05
CA SER A 221 -4.75 -5.37 -28.54
C SER A 221 -4.69 -5.37 -27.01
N SER A 222 -4.51 -4.18 -26.42
CA SER A 222 -4.76 -4.00 -24.99
C SER A 222 -6.23 -4.30 -24.69
N ILE A 223 -6.51 -5.09 -23.65
CA ILE A 223 -7.84 -5.63 -23.38
C ILE A 223 -8.03 -6.06 -21.92
N SER A 224 -9.23 -5.89 -21.38
CA SER A 224 -9.65 -6.55 -20.13
C SER A 224 -10.11 -7.97 -20.45
N LEU A 225 -9.23 -8.95 -20.28
CA LEU A 225 -9.48 -10.33 -20.65
C LEU A 225 -10.30 -11.04 -19.56
N GLY A 226 -11.45 -11.60 -19.93
CA GLY A 226 -12.17 -12.54 -19.07
C GLY A 226 -11.59 -13.95 -19.24
N ILE A 227 -11.14 -14.56 -18.15
CA ILE A 227 -10.65 -15.94 -18.11
C ILE A 227 -11.62 -16.73 -17.23
N LYS A 228 -12.17 -17.82 -17.78
CA LYS A 228 -13.01 -18.75 -17.03
C LYS A 228 -12.49 -20.15 -17.18
N VAL A 229 -12.40 -20.87 -16.06
CA VAL A 229 -12.05 -22.28 -16.04
C VAL A 229 -13.17 -23.07 -15.42
N THR A 230 -13.64 -24.09 -16.11
CA THR A 230 -14.59 -25.05 -15.55
C THR A 230 -13.92 -26.41 -15.37
N ALA A 231 -14.26 -27.13 -14.32
CA ALA A 231 -13.76 -28.47 -14.05
C ALA A 231 -14.87 -29.40 -13.54
N ILE A 232 -14.79 -30.69 -13.83
CA ILE A 232 -15.67 -31.72 -13.28
C ILE A 232 -14.80 -32.69 -12.49
N ILE A 233 -14.98 -32.73 -11.17
CA ILE A 233 -14.25 -33.62 -10.26
C ILE A 233 -15.27 -34.51 -9.56
N ASN A 234 -15.15 -35.83 -9.70
CA ASN A 234 -16.09 -36.80 -9.10
C ASN A 234 -17.58 -36.49 -9.38
N GLY A 235 -17.89 -35.97 -10.58
CA GLY A 235 -19.25 -35.58 -10.98
C GLY A 235 -19.69 -34.18 -10.52
N GLN A 236 -18.89 -33.49 -9.71
CA GLN A 236 -19.14 -32.10 -9.30
C GLN A 236 -18.57 -31.12 -10.31
N SER A 237 -19.41 -30.22 -10.83
CA SER A 237 -18.99 -29.10 -11.68
C SER A 237 -18.48 -27.94 -10.82
N LEU A 238 -17.34 -27.40 -11.19
CA LEU A 238 -16.63 -26.29 -10.54
C LEU A 238 -16.31 -25.21 -11.56
N GLU A 239 -16.19 -23.97 -11.09
CA GLU A 239 -15.87 -22.82 -11.91
C GLU A 239 -14.93 -21.87 -11.18
N ALA A 240 -13.95 -21.33 -11.89
CA ALA A 240 -13.12 -20.20 -11.47
C ALA A 240 -13.12 -19.13 -12.57
N ILE A 241 -13.40 -17.89 -12.20
CA ILE A 241 -13.36 -16.73 -13.11
C ILE A 241 -12.29 -15.75 -12.64
N LYS A 242 -11.55 -15.18 -13.61
CA LYS A 242 -10.58 -14.11 -13.40
C LYS A 242 -10.70 -13.07 -14.50
N LYS A 243 -10.68 -11.78 -14.14
CA LYS A 243 -10.41 -10.70 -15.08
C LYS A 243 -8.93 -10.35 -15.03
N TYR A 244 -8.34 -10.09 -16.19
CA TYR A 244 -6.93 -9.74 -16.30
C TYR A 244 -6.73 -8.67 -17.37
N ASP A 245 -6.28 -7.49 -16.96
CA ASP A 245 -6.03 -6.36 -17.86
C ASP A 245 -4.68 -6.54 -18.56
N ILE A 246 -4.72 -6.74 -19.88
CA ILE A 246 -3.54 -6.87 -20.71
C ILE A 246 -3.28 -5.53 -21.39
N VAL A 247 -2.07 -5.02 -21.27
CA VAL A 247 -1.61 -3.86 -22.03
C VAL A 247 -0.53 -4.29 -23.02
N ILE A 248 -0.76 -4.03 -24.30
CA ILE A 248 0.26 -4.19 -25.33
C ILE A 248 1.22 -3.02 -25.28
N LYS A 249 2.46 -3.32 -24.89
CA LYS A 249 3.56 -2.37 -24.85
C LYS A 249 3.96 -1.98 -26.28
N LYS A 250 3.86 -0.69 -26.58
CA LYS A 250 4.46 -0.09 -27.78
C LYS A 250 5.96 0.14 -27.56
N PRO A 251 6.77 0.18 -28.64
CA PRO A 251 8.15 0.64 -28.53
C PRO A 251 8.18 2.04 -27.89
N THR A 252 9.06 2.24 -26.91
CA THR A 252 9.24 3.52 -26.26
C THR A 252 9.68 4.57 -27.27
N GLU A 253 8.92 5.65 -27.39
CA GLU A 253 9.25 6.77 -28.26
C GLU A 253 10.54 7.46 -27.75
N ILE A 254 11.50 7.71 -28.65
CA ILE A 254 12.70 8.48 -28.36
C ILE A 254 12.46 9.93 -28.79
N ALA A 255 12.54 10.88 -27.84
CA ALA A 255 12.35 12.30 -28.11
C ALA A 255 13.18 13.16 -27.13
N PRO A 256 13.74 14.30 -27.59
CA PRO A 256 14.44 15.22 -26.69
C PRO A 256 13.51 15.74 -25.60
N LEU A 257 14.07 16.02 -24.42
CA LEU A 257 13.33 16.67 -23.36
C LEU A 257 12.89 18.07 -23.82
N PRO A 258 11.62 18.48 -23.60
CA PRO A 258 11.20 19.83 -23.93
C PRO A 258 12.05 20.87 -23.19
N VAL A 259 12.35 21.98 -23.86
CA VAL A 259 13.23 23.03 -23.33
C VAL A 259 12.68 23.57 -22.00
N GLY A 260 13.56 23.66 -21.00
CA GLY A 260 13.23 24.23 -19.69
C GLY A 260 12.58 23.25 -18.70
N MET A 261 12.29 22.02 -19.10
CA MET A 261 11.78 20.99 -18.17
C MET A 261 12.90 20.48 -17.26
N LYS A 262 12.57 20.24 -15.99
CA LYS A 262 13.45 19.67 -14.95
C LYS A 262 12.85 18.36 -14.42
N SER A 263 13.61 17.58 -13.66
CA SER A 263 13.07 16.41 -12.93
C SER A 263 11.87 16.80 -12.05
N GLY A 264 10.89 15.92 -11.92
CA GLY A 264 9.64 16.17 -11.21
C GLY A 264 8.49 16.65 -12.10
N ALA A 265 7.46 17.22 -11.47
CA ALA A 265 6.30 17.78 -12.15
C ALA A 265 6.54 19.24 -12.58
N ASN A 266 6.40 19.52 -13.88
CA ASN A 266 6.59 20.85 -14.47
C ASN A 266 5.24 21.43 -14.89
N TYR A 267 4.91 22.61 -14.35
CA TYR A 267 3.63 23.28 -14.56
C TYR A 267 3.72 24.34 -15.66
N ASP A 268 2.79 24.31 -16.61
CA ASP A 268 2.70 25.34 -17.65
C ASP A 268 1.94 26.57 -17.10
N PRO A 269 2.59 27.75 -16.96
CA PRO A 269 1.94 28.94 -16.43
C PRO A 269 0.91 29.54 -17.39
N THR A 270 0.93 29.17 -18.67
CA THR A 270 0.01 29.66 -19.70
C THR A 270 -1.13 28.68 -19.98
N ASP A 271 -1.00 27.42 -19.58
CA ASP A 271 -2.01 26.37 -19.75
C ASP A 271 -2.09 25.45 -18.51
N PRO A 272 -2.94 25.77 -17.51
CA PRO A 272 -3.05 24.98 -16.30
C PRO A 272 -3.75 23.62 -16.52
N THR A 273 -4.14 23.28 -17.76
CA THR A 273 -4.69 21.95 -18.10
C THR A 273 -3.62 20.94 -18.48
N LYS A 274 -2.34 21.35 -18.40
CA LYS A 274 -1.17 20.52 -18.72
C LYS A 274 -0.20 20.42 -17.56
N VAL A 275 0.48 19.29 -17.49
CA VAL A 275 1.66 19.07 -16.65
C VAL A 275 2.64 18.18 -17.40
N THR A 276 3.92 18.50 -17.34
CA THR A 276 4.98 17.63 -17.88
C THR A 276 5.70 16.95 -16.72
N LEU A 277 5.57 15.63 -16.67
CA LEU A 277 6.25 14.77 -15.71
C LEU A 277 7.60 14.36 -16.28
N VAL A 278 8.67 14.43 -15.48
CA VAL A 278 10.03 14.07 -15.88
C VAL A 278 10.69 13.22 -14.80
N LEU A 279 11.16 12.04 -15.18
CA LEU A 279 11.88 11.12 -14.30
C LEU A 279 13.28 10.85 -14.83
N LEU A 280 14.29 11.08 -14.01
CA LEU A 280 15.66 10.64 -14.26
C LEU A 280 15.81 9.17 -13.84
N ALA A 281 15.95 8.27 -14.81
CA ALA A 281 16.00 6.83 -14.58
C ALA A 281 16.86 6.14 -15.66
N PRO A 282 18.20 6.35 -15.66
CA PRO A 282 19.09 5.74 -16.65
C PRO A 282 18.99 4.21 -16.63
N GLU A 283 19.23 3.58 -17.79
CA GLU A 283 19.23 2.12 -17.96
C GLU A 283 17.88 1.41 -17.75
N LYS A 284 16.78 2.15 -17.56
CA LYS A 284 15.44 1.56 -17.65
C LYS A 284 15.09 1.30 -19.12
N ASP A 285 14.13 0.40 -19.35
CA ASP A 285 13.65 0.13 -20.69
C ASP A 285 12.49 1.06 -21.02
N PHE A 286 11.47 1.10 -20.16
CA PHE A 286 10.28 1.90 -20.37
C PHE A 286 9.58 2.27 -19.07
N ILE A 287 8.85 3.39 -19.09
CA ILE A 287 8.13 3.90 -17.92
C ILE A 287 6.74 4.34 -18.34
N TYR A 288 5.73 4.01 -17.54
CA TYR A 288 4.38 4.55 -17.65
C TYR A 288 4.08 5.48 -16.48
N ALA A 289 3.39 6.59 -16.73
CA ALA A 289 2.77 7.37 -15.66
C ALA A 289 1.36 6.82 -15.37
N VAL A 290 1.08 6.48 -14.12
CA VAL A 290 -0.20 5.88 -13.69
C VAL A 290 -0.71 6.63 -12.46
N GLY A 291 -1.99 6.97 -12.44
CA GLY A 291 -2.56 7.71 -11.31
C GLY A 291 -4.02 8.03 -11.51
N ASP A 292 -4.52 9.03 -10.79
CA ASP A 292 -5.93 9.44 -10.84
C ASP A 292 -6.39 9.80 -12.26
N PHE A 293 -5.51 10.39 -13.08
CA PHE A 293 -5.80 10.75 -14.48
C PHE A 293 -5.97 9.53 -15.40
N SER A 294 -5.47 8.36 -14.99
CA SER A 294 -5.59 7.10 -15.73
C SER A 294 -6.48 6.08 -15.03
N GLU A 295 -7.21 6.50 -13.98
CA GLU A 295 -7.99 5.61 -13.11
C GLU A 295 -7.13 4.48 -12.54
N TRP A 296 -5.84 4.75 -12.30
CA TRP A 296 -4.85 3.80 -11.83
C TRP A 296 -4.64 2.59 -12.75
N LYS A 297 -4.97 2.73 -14.04
CA LYS A 297 -4.67 1.73 -15.07
C LYS A 297 -3.50 2.20 -15.92
N VAL A 298 -2.71 1.25 -16.42
CA VAL A 298 -1.80 1.56 -17.52
C VAL A 298 -2.61 1.80 -18.78
N LYS A 299 -2.33 2.95 -19.40
CA LYS A 299 -2.89 3.32 -20.69
C LYS A 299 -1.74 3.53 -21.67
N GLU A 300 -1.91 3.11 -22.91
CA GLU A 300 -0.86 3.17 -23.93
C GLU A 300 -0.34 4.60 -24.13
N GLU A 301 -1.24 5.58 -24.08
CA GLU A 301 -0.96 7.01 -24.19
C GLU A 301 -0.11 7.58 -23.04
N ASN A 302 0.01 6.85 -21.92
CA ASN A 302 0.78 7.28 -20.77
C ASN A 302 2.20 6.68 -20.72
N GLN A 303 2.64 6.01 -21.78
CA GLN A 303 4.04 5.61 -21.89
C GLN A 303 4.90 6.87 -22.02
N MET A 304 5.85 7.03 -21.12
CA MET A 304 6.78 8.15 -21.15
C MET A 304 7.77 8.00 -22.32
N LYS A 305 8.06 9.12 -22.97
CA LYS A 305 9.11 9.22 -23.99
C LYS A 305 10.47 9.19 -23.31
N ARG A 306 11.47 8.62 -23.96
CA ARG A 306 12.84 8.55 -23.44
C ARG A 306 13.76 9.52 -24.19
N THR A 307 14.64 10.20 -23.46
CA THR A 307 15.62 11.10 -24.08
C THR A 307 16.65 10.32 -24.91
N PRO A 308 17.25 10.93 -25.97
CA PRO A 308 18.21 10.25 -26.83
C PRO A 308 19.46 9.72 -26.11
N ASP A 309 19.82 10.31 -24.96
CA ASP A 309 20.94 9.88 -24.13
C ASP A 309 20.62 8.73 -23.16
N ASN A 310 19.38 8.20 -23.21
CA ASN A 310 18.90 7.09 -22.39
C ASN A 310 18.89 7.39 -20.87
N LYS A 311 18.75 8.66 -20.46
CA LYS A 311 18.78 9.05 -19.04
C LYS A 311 17.42 9.42 -18.47
N MET A 312 16.62 10.19 -19.21
CA MET A 312 15.37 10.75 -18.70
C MET A 312 14.16 10.23 -19.46
N TYR A 313 13.05 10.16 -18.74
CA TYR A 313 11.74 9.82 -19.25
C TYR A 313 10.80 10.98 -19.02
N TRP A 314 9.97 11.32 -20.00
CA TRP A 314 9.04 12.44 -19.86
C TRP A 314 7.69 12.18 -20.53
N LEU A 315 6.65 12.79 -19.98
CA LEU A 315 5.29 12.76 -20.53
C LEU A 315 4.57 14.07 -20.21
N THR A 316 3.97 14.69 -21.23
CA THR A 316 3.05 15.80 -21.02
C THR A 316 1.63 15.26 -20.96
N LEU A 317 1.02 15.33 -19.79
CA LEU A 317 -0.40 15.05 -19.58
C LEU A 317 -1.20 16.28 -20.00
N THR A 318 -2.36 16.03 -20.61
CA THR A 318 -3.33 17.07 -21.03
C THR A 318 -4.71 16.74 -20.46
N GLY A 319 -5.63 17.72 -20.46
CA GLY A 319 -6.97 17.51 -19.89
C GLY A 319 -6.98 17.42 -18.36
N ILE A 320 -5.92 17.91 -17.70
CA ILE A 320 -5.84 18.03 -16.25
C ILE A 320 -6.82 19.11 -15.79
N THR A 321 -7.56 18.83 -14.72
CA THR A 321 -8.45 19.82 -14.10
C THR A 321 -7.60 20.73 -13.20
N PRO A 322 -7.52 22.05 -13.46
CA PRO A 322 -6.77 22.98 -12.61
C PRO A 322 -7.24 22.94 -11.16
N GLN A 323 -6.31 23.14 -10.22
CA GLN A 323 -6.54 23.17 -8.77
C GLN A 323 -7.07 21.86 -8.16
N LYS A 324 -7.16 20.77 -8.94
CA LYS A 324 -7.39 19.43 -8.42
C LYS A 324 -6.03 18.78 -8.14
N SER A 325 -5.88 18.17 -6.97
CA SER A 325 -4.74 17.30 -6.67
C SER A 325 -4.89 15.98 -7.41
N TYR A 326 -3.83 15.52 -8.06
CA TYR A 326 -3.75 14.22 -8.71
C TYR A 326 -2.65 13.40 -8.06
N VAL A 327 -3.00 12.20 -7.60
CA VAL A 327 -2.06 11.23 -7.04
C VAL A 327 -1.57 10.30 -8.16
N TYR A 328 -0.26 10.04 -8.22
CA TYR A 328 0.36 9.24 -9.28
C TYR A 328 1.64 8.52 -8.85
N GLN A 329 2.01 7.52 -9.66
CA GLN A 329 3.28 6.79 -9.59
C GLN A 329 3.82 6.55 -11.00
N TYR A 330 5.10 6.23 -11.08
CA TYR A 330 5.74 5.68 -12.26
C TYR A 330 5.77 4.17 -12.20
N TRP A 331 5.33 3.50 -13.26
CA TRP A 331 5.49 2.06 -13.42
C TRP A 331 6.65 1.77 -14.37
N ILE A 332 7.75 1.29 -13.79
CA ILE A 332 9.03 1.05 -14.43
C ILE A 332 9.14 -0.42 -14.84
N ASP A 333 9.46 -0.63 -16.12
CA ASP A 333 9.74 -1.93 -16.75
C ASP A 333 8.65 -3.01 -16.54
N GLY A 334 7.42 -2.59 -16.21
CA GLY A 334 6.33 -3.50 -15.88
C GLY A 334 6.52 -4.24 -14.54
N LYS A 335 7.48 -3.84 -13.72
CA LYS A 335 7.88 -4.56 -12.50
C LYS A 335 7.75 -3.75 -11.21
N LEU A 336 8.03 -2.45 -11.27
CA LEU A 336 8.17 -1.60 -10.08
C LEU A 336 7.29 -0.36 -10.22
N LYS A 337 6.44 -0.11 -9.22
CA LYS A 337 5.68 1.13 -9.09
C LYS A 337 6.32 1.99 -8.01
N ILE A 338 6.66 3.24 -8.31
CA ILE A 338 7.28 4.18 -7.36
C ILE A 338 6.71 5.58 -7.49
N ALA A 339 6.72 6.33 -6.39
CA ALA A 339 6.57 7.77 -6.42
C ALA A 339 7.76 8.44 -7.15
N ASP A 340 7.54 9.67 -7.61
CA ASP A 340 8.55 10.58 -8.13
C ASP A 340 9.53 11.03 -7.03
N PRO A 341 10.85 10.80 -7.18
CA PRO A 341 11.84 11.27 -6.19
C PRO A 341 11.91 12.79 -6.03
N TYR A 342 11.41 13.56 -7.01
CA TYR A 342 11.36 15.02 -7.01
C TYR A 342 9.96 15.55 -6.66
N THR A 343 9.07 14.72 -6.12
CA THR A 343 7.75 15.19 -5.70
C THR A 343 7.85 16.14 -4.51
N GLU A 344 7.07 17.22 -4.57
CA GLU A 344 6.99 18.21 -3.49
C GLU A 344 5.91 17.86 -2.45
N GLN A 345 5.11 16.82 -2.71
CA GLN A 345 4.13 16.29 -1.78
C GLN A 345 3.88 14.82 -2.11
N VAL A 346 3.97 13.97 -1.09
CA VAL A 346 3.58 12.57 -1.21
C VAL A 346 2.13 12.35 -0.76
N ALA A 347 1.56 11.22 -1.17
CA ALA A 347 0.39 10.61 -0.58
C ALA A 347 0.80 9.29 0.07
N ASP A 348 0.59 9.14 1.37
CA ASP A 348 0.97 7.98 2.16
C ASP A 348 -0.30 7.17 2.52
N PRO A 349 -0.48 5.96 1.97
CA PRO A 349 -1.70 5.19 2.16
C PRO A 349 -1.85 4.66 3.59
N TRP A 350 -0.78 4.62 4.37
CA TRP A 350 -0.77 4.10 5.73
C TRP A 350 -0.99 5.17 6.78
N ASN A 351 -0.36 6.34 6.60
CA ASN A 351 -0.24 7.36 7.64
C ASN A 351 -1.17 8.57 7.45
N ASP A 352 -1.61 8.89 6.23
CA ASP A 352 -2.37 10.13 5.95
C ASP A 352 -3.70 10.20 6.71
N LYS A 353 -4.29 9.04 7.03
CA LYS A 353 -5.52 8.94 7.82
C LYS A 353 -5.42 9.50 9.24
N TYR A 354 -4.21 9.71 9.75
CA TYR A 354 -3.95 10.29 11.07
C TYR A 354 -3.71 11.80 11.04
N ILE A 355 -3.70 12.42 9.86
CA ILE A 355 -3.52 13.87 9.71
C ILE A 355 -4.89 14.54 9.78
N GLU A 356 -5.09 15.39 10.77
CA GLU A 356 -6.35 16.12 10.92
C GLU A 356 -6.53 17.17 9.82
N SER A 357 -7.76 17.35 9.36
CA SER A 357 -8.10 18.36 8.34
C SER A 357 -7.88 19.81 8.82
N THR A 358 -7.77 20.02 10.13
CA THR A 358 -7.37 21.28 10.76
C THR A 358 -5.89 21.60 10.55
N VAL A 359 -5.03 20.57 10.43
CA VAL A 359 -3.59 20.70 10.18
C VAL A 359 -3.31 20.77 8.67
N PHE A 360 -3.91 19.85 7.89
CA PHE A 360 -3.79 19.83 6.43
C PHE A 360 -5.18 19.80 5.76
N PRO A 361 -5.77 20.97 5.47
CA PRO A 361 -7.04 21.05 4.77
C PRO A 361 -6.93 20.52 3.33
N GLY A 362 -7.81 19.60 2.95
CA GLY A 362 -7.89 19.12 1.57
C GLY A 362 -6.74 18.21 1.14
N LEU A 363 -6.11 17.50 2.09
CA LEU A 363 -5.17 16.43 1.79
C LEU A 363 -5.83 15.41 0.83
N PRO A 364 -5.19 15.04 -0.29
CA PRO A 364 -5.78 14.11 -1.24
C PRO A 364 -5.97 12.72 -0.61
N SER A 365 -7.10 12.07 -0.89
CA SER A 365 -7.36 10.71 -0.41
C SER A 365 -6.53 9.70 -1.21
N TYR A 366 -5.82 8.83 -0.49
CA TYR A 366 -5.05 7.74 -1.08
C TYR A 366 -5.05 6.54 -0.13
N THR A 367 -5.50 5.38 -0.62
CA THR A 367 -5.74 4.18 0.21
C THR A 367 -5.16 2.91 -0.41
N ARG A 368 -4.25 3.05 -1.38
CA ARG A 368 -3.65 1.92 -2.12
C ARG A 368 -2.39 1.43 -1.42
N GLU A 369 -2.58 0.80 -0.26
CA GLU A 369 -1.48 0.23 0.54
C GLU A 369 -0.64 -0.79 -0.25
N ASP A 370 -1.24 -1.47 -1.24
CA ASP A 370 -0.57 -2.42 -2.14
C ASP A 370 0.43 -1.77 -3.10
N LEU A 371 0.32 -0.46 -3.31
CA LEU A 371 1.18 0.31 -4.21
C LEU A 371 2.23 1.14 -3.48
N GLY A 372 2.12 1.30 -2.17
CA GLY A 372 3.03 2.11 -1.36
C GLY A 372 2.89 3.62 -1.60
N ILE A 373 3.92 4.41 -1.25
CA ILE A 373 3.87 5.89 -1.34
C ILE A 373 3.68 6.35 -2.79
N ALA A 374 2.84 7.36 -3.00
CA ALA A 374 2.61 7.99 -4.30
C ALA A 374 2.95 9.49 -4.29
N SER A 375 3.11 10.08 -5.46
CA SER A 375 3.37 11.51 -5.65
C SER A 375 2.09 12.29 -5.89
N VAL A 376 2.11 13.58 -5.56
CA VAL A 376 1.00 14.49 -5.82
C VAL A 376 1.47 15.63 -6.72
N PHE A 377 0.67 15.96 -7.74
CA PHE A 377 0.81 17.22 -8.48
C PHE A 377 -0.51 18.00 -8.47
N LYS A 378 -0.41 19.33 -8.63
CA LYS A 378 -1.58 20.22 -8.67
C LYS A 378 -1.33 21.45 -9.57
N THR A 379 -1.92 21.45 -10.77
CA THR A 379 -1.78 22.55 -11.73
C THR A 379 -2.64 23.76 -11.33
N GLY A 380 -2.34 24.93 -11.89
CA GLY A 380 -3.15 26.14 -11.67
C GLY A 380 -3.14 26.68 -10.24
N THR A 381 -2.16 26.27 -9.44
CA THR A 381 -1.94 26.77 -8.08
C THR A 381 -1.15 28.09 -8.16
N ALA A 382 -1.61 29.12 -7.47
CA ALA A 382 -0.84 30.36 -7.34
C ALA A 382 0.43 30.08 -6.53
N LYS A 383 1.57 30.65 -6.95
CA LYS A 383 2.80 30.59 -6.17
C LYS A 383 2.62 31.34 -4.85
N TYR A 384 3.28 30.88 -3.79
CA TYR A 384 3.36 31.62 -2.54
C TYR A 384 3.96 33.01 -2.81
N THR A 385 3.28 34.06 -2.34
CA THR A 385 3.74 35.44 -2.48
C THR A 385 4.37 35.89 -1.17
N TRP A 386 5.70 35.95 -1.14
CA TRP A 386 6.44 36.48 0.00
C TRP A 386 6.12 37.96 0.25
N ALA A 387 6.09 38.36 1.51
CA ALA A 387 5.93 39.75 1.91
C ALA A 387 7.04 40.63 1.30
N SER A 388 6.70 41.89 0.96
CA SER A 388 7.68 42.82 0.37
C SER A 388 8.88 43.10 1.28
N SER A 389 8.75 42.90 2.59
CA SER A 389 9.84 42.99 3.56
C SER A 389 10.97 41.99 3.31
N GLU A 390 10.69 40.86 2.66
CA GLU A 390 11.70 39.82 2.39
C GLU A 390 12.77 40.31 1.41
N ALA A 391 12.45 41.25 0.51
CA ALA A 391 13.41 41.84 -0.42
C ALA A 391 14.52 42.65 0.28
N GLU A 392 14.20 43.20 1.46
CA GLU A 392 15.12 44.01 2.27
C GLU A 392 15.61 43.24 3.51
N TRP A 393 15.19 41.99 3.67
CA TRP A 393 15.55 41.19 4.83
C TRP A 393 17.06 40.93 4.85
N LYS A 394 17.64 41.07 6.03
CA LYS A 394 19.06 40.83 6.27
C LYS A 394 19.18 39.72 7.28
N LYS A 395 19.84 38.63 6.88
CA LYS A 395 20.21 37.56 7.79
C LYS A 395 21.03 38.13 8.98
N PRO A 396 20.87 37.59 10.19
CA PRO A 396 21.73 37.92 11.32
C PRO A 396 23.21 37.67 11.00
N ASP A 397 24.09 38.37 11.72
CA ASP A 397 25.53 38.11 11.63
C ASP A 397 25.84 36.69 12.08
N VAL A 398 26.43 35.90 11.18
CA VAL A 398 26.77 34.49 11.41
C VAL A 398 27.74 34.29 12.59
N ASN A 399 28.51 35.33 12.96
CA ASN A 399 29.42 35.28 14.11
C ASN A 399 28.72 35.51 15.46
N HIS A 400 27.43 35.88 15.45
CA HIS A 400 26.66 36.24 16.63
C HIS A 400 25.33 35.46 16.70
N LEU A 401 25.28 34.26 16.12
CA LEU A 401 24.09 33.42 16.17
C LEU A 401 23.86 32.84 17.57
N VAL A 402 22.64 33.00 18.07
CA VAL A 402 22.09 32.27 19.22
C VAL A 402 20.98 31.39 18.66
N ILE A 403 21.33 30.12 18.44
CA ILE A 403 20.51 29.14 17.73
C ILE A 403 19.63 28.39 18.72
N TYR A 404 18.35 28.25 18.39
CA TYR A 404 17.41 27.37 19.08
C TYR A 404 17.08 26.19 18.17
N GLU A 405 17.59 25.01 18.49
CA GLU A 405 17.22 23.76 17.82
C GLU A 405 15.78 23.37 18.21
N LEU A 406 14.95 23.08 17.21
CA LEU A 406 13.51 22.89 17.37
C LEU A 406 13.03 21.68 16.57
N HIS A 407 12.52 20.69 17.30
CA HIS A 407 11.67 19.63 16.75
C HIS A 407 10.21 20.02 16.90
N ILE A 408 9.49 20.16 15.78
CA ILE A 408 8.10 20.66 15.78
C ILE A 408 7.18 19.77 16.61
N ARG A 409 7.37 18.45 16.50
CA ARG A 409 6.54 17.46 17.18
C ARG A 409 6.71 17.47 18.70
N ASP A 410 7.92 17.74 19.21
CA ASP A 410 8.14 17.77 20.66
C ASP A 410 7.88 19.16 21.25
N PHE A 411 7.94 20.21 20.43
CA PHE A 411 7.76 21.57 20.88
C PHE A 411 6.28 21.96 21.09
N LEU A 412 5.37 21.43 20.27
CA LEU A 412 3.95 21.80 20.27
C LEU A 412 3.05 20.59 20.31
N ALA A 413 2.07 20.54 21.22
CA ALA A 413 1.11 19.42 21.25
C ALA A 413 0.27 19.28 19.96
N SER A 414 0.14 20.33 19.15
CA SER A 414 -0.57 20.28 17.86
C SER A 414 0.31 19.85 16.69
N HIS A 415 1.63 19.81 16.88
CA HIS A 415 2.63 19.47 15.87
C HIS A 415 2.50 20.28 14.56
N SER A 416 1.89 21.47 14.54
CA SER A 416 1.57 22.15 13.28
C SER A 416 2.43 23.40 13.02
N TYR A 417 2.79 23.63 11.76
CA TYR A 417 3.42 24.90 11.34
C TYR A 417 2.55 26.11 11.68
N LYS A 418 1.23 25.94 11.55
CA LYS A 418 0.24 27.00 11.80
C LYS A 418 0.33 27.51 13.24
N ASP A 419 0.49 26.62 14.22
CA ASP A 419 0.59 27.03 15.63
C ASP A 419 2.04 27.37 16.02
N LEU A 420 3.04 26.86 15.29
CA LEU A 420 4.43 27.26 15.45
C LEU A 420 4.64 28.76 15.20
N ILE A 421 3.92 29.33 14.22
CA ILE A 421 3.90 30.77 13.96
C ILE A 421 3.56 31.58 15.22
N ASP A 422 2.60 31.12 16.03
CA ASP A 422 2.13 31.82 17.23
C ASP A 422 3.21 31.89 18.33
N THR A 423 4.24 31.04 18.25
CA THR A 423 5.34 30.98 19.22
C THR A 423 6.48 31.95 18.95
N ILE A 424 6.52 32.61 17.79
CA ILE A 424 7.62 33.52 17.41
C ILE A 424 7.82 34.63 18.45
N SER A 425 6.74 35.13 19.05
CA SER A 425 6.84 36.14 20.12
C SER A 425 7.57 35.62 21.37
N TYR A 426 7.41 34.34 21.71
CA TYR A 426 8.15 33.69 22.79
C TYR A 426 9.63 33.55 22.45
N LEU A 427 9.94 33.00 21.27
CA LEU A 427 11.32 32.79 20.82
C LEU A 427 12.10 34.11 20.73
N LYS A 428 11.46 35.17 20.24
CA LYS A 428 12.05 36.51 20.22
C LYS A 428 12.35 37.05 21.62
N ARG A 429 11.44 36.86 22.59
CA ARG A 429 11.68 37.27 23.99
C ARG A 429 12.77 36.46 24.68
N LEU A 430 12.95 35.19 24.29
CA LEU A 430 14.05 34.35 24.75
C LEU A 430 15.42 34.92 24.33
N GLY A 431 15.46 35.74 23.28
CA GLY A 431 16.66 36.44 22.81
C GLY A 431 17.44 35.69 21.72
N ILE A 432 16.82 34.68 21.11
CA ILE A 432 17.40 33.93 19.99
C ILE A 432 17.28 34.73 18.70
N ASN A 433 18.22 34.52 17.78
CA ASN A 433 18.19 35.14 16.45
C ASN A 433 18.28 34.12 15.31
N ALA A 434 18.33 32.83 15.63
CA ALA A 434 18.16 31.77 14.66
C ALA A 434 17.39 30.59 15.26
N ILE A 435 16.55 29.97 14.46
CA ILE A 435 15.88 28.70 14.74
C ILE A 435 16.51 27.66 13.82
N GLU A 436 16.99 26.56 14.37
CA GLU A 436 17.37 25.39 13.60
C GLU A 436 16.21 24.39 13.66
N LEU A 437 15.51 24.23 12.55
CA LEU A 437 14.52 23.17 12.43
C LEU A 437 15.25 21.85 12.21
N MET A 438 14.96 20.89 13.09
CA MET A 438 15.27 19.48 12.81
C MET A 438 14.61 19.07 11.48
N PRO A 439 15.07 17.99 10.81
CA PRO A 439 14.72 17.75 9.41
C PRO A 439 13.21 17.73 9.16
N VAL A 440 12.78 18.59 8.23
CA VAL A 440 11.37 18.76 7.85
C VAL A 440 11.00 18.09 6.53
N SER A 441 11.95 17.43 5.87
CA SER A 441 11.67 16.63 4.68
C SER A 441 10.95 15.33 5.04
N GLU A 442 10.08 14.85 4.15
CA GLU A 442 9.31 13.62 4.32
C GLU A 442 10.21 12.38 4.54
N PHE A 443 9.86 11.55 5.52
CA PHE A 443 10.75 10.55 6.10
C PHE A 443 10.04 9.24 6.50
N GLU A 444 10.80 8.15 6.49
CA GLU A 444 10.29 6.81 6.78
C GLU A 444 9.98 6.62 8.27
N GLY A 445 8.84 5.97 8.55
CA GLY A 445 8.49 5.45 9.87
C GLY A 445 7.87 6.46 10.84
N ASN A 446 7.84 7.75 10.49
CA ASN A 446 7.24 8.80 11.31
C ASN A 446 7.71 8.80 12.78
N ASP A 447 8.92 8.30 13.10
CA ASP A 447 9.46 8.29 14.47
C ASP A 447 11.00 8.23 14.46
N SER A 448 11.63 9.07 13.63
CA SER A 448 13.09 9.17 13.49
C SER A 448 13.61 10.59 13.67
N TRP A 449 12.77 11.50 14.19
CA TRP A 449 13.02 12.94 14.24
C TRP A 449 13.39 13.57 12.88
N GLY A 450 12.96 12.93 11.77
CA GLY A 450 13.27 13.35 10.41
C GLY A 450 14.56 12.77 9.83
N TYR A 451 15.36 12.04 10.62
CA TYR A 451 16.67 11.51 10.17
C TYR A 451 16.62 10.27 9.27
N ASN A 452 15.42 9.77 8.92
CA ASN A 452 15.25 8.69 7.95
C ASN A 452 14.66 9.20 6.61
N PRO A 453 15.31 10.13 5.89
CA PRO A 453 14.71 10.81 4.75
C PRO A 453 14.35 9.85 3.61
N SER A 454 13.19 10.12 2.99
CA SER A 454 12.70 9.35 1.83
C SER A 454 12.41 10.24 0.61
N PHE A 455 11.84 11.43 0.82
CA PHE A 455 11.56 12.43 -0.23
C PHE A 455 12.07 13.80 0.16
N TYR A 456 13.14 14.24 -0.50
CA TYR A 456 13.91 15.43 -0.13
C TYR A 456 13.29 16.77 -0.55
N PHE A 457 12.31 16.74 -1.45
CA PHE A 457 11.60 17.92 -1.95
C PHE A 457 10.22 18.09 -1.30
N ALA A 458 9.75 17.08 -0.56
CA ALA A 458 8.47 17.14 0.12
C ALA A 458 8.69 17.57 1.57
N ALA A 459 8.10 18.69 1.97
CA ALA A 459 7.95 18.99 3.39
C ALA A 459 7.00 17.95 4.02
N ASP A 460 7.32 17.47 5.22
CA ASP A 460 6.47 16.52 5.93
C ASP A 460 5.10 17.15 6.19
N LYS A 461 4.12 16.58 5.48
CA LYS A 461 2.72 16.98 5.51
C LYS A 461 2.05 16.74 6.86
N TYR A 462 2.66 15.93 7.75
CA TYR A 462 2.22 15.77 9.13
C TYR A 462 2.14 17.11 9.86
N TYR A 463 3.04 18.04 9.55
CA TYR A 463 3.08 19.37 10.16
C TYR A 463 2.18 20.41 9.45
N GLY A 464 1.66 20.07 8.27
CA GLY A 464 0.77 20.90 7.45
C GLY A 464 1.26 21.14 6.02
N PRO A 465 0.52 21.93 5.21
CA PRO A 465 0.91 22.24 3.83
C PRO A 465 2.22 23.04 3.76
N LYS A 466 3.02 22.84 2.70
CA LYS A 466 4.29 23.55 2.50
C LYS A 466 4.20 25.08 2.62
N ASP A 467 3.10 25.69 2.20
CA ASP A 467 2.90 27.14 2.28
C ASP A 467 2.79 27.64 3.75
N GLN A 468 2.40 26.78 4.70
CA GLN A 468 2.44 27.12 6.13
C GLN A 468 3.88 27.16 6.66
N LEU A 469 4.77 26.28 6.18
CA LEU A 469 6.20 26.36 6.49
C LEU A 469 6.80 27.65 5.92
N LYS A 470 6.49 28.00 4.66
CA LYS A 470 6.89 29.30 4.07
C LYS A 470 6.41 30.48 4.92
N LYS A 471 5.16 30.43 5.39
CA LYS A 471 4.60 31.48 6.26
C LYS A 471 5.29 31.58 7.61
N PHE A 472 5.70 30.46 8.19
CA PHE A 472 6.52 30.42 9.41
C PHE A 472 7.87 31.10 9.19
N ILE A 473 8.58 30.74 8.12
CA ILE A 473 9.88 31.33 7.76
C ILE A 473 9.74 32.84 7.57
N GLU A 474 8.75 33.29 6.80
CA GLU A 474 8.45 34.72 6.61
C GLU A 474 8.22 35.44 7.96
N THR A 475 7.46 34.82 8.87
CA THR A 475 7.17 35.42 10.18
C THR A 475 8.40 35.48 11.08
N ALA A 476 9.28 34.47 11.03
CA ALA A 476 10.56 34.47 11.73
C ALA A 476 11.47 35.60 11.19
N HIS A 477 11.57 35.72 9.86
CA HIS A 477 12.36 36.76 9.20
C HIS A 477 11.91 38.17 9.57
N GLN A 478 10.59 38.43 9.55
CA GLN A 478 9.98 39.69 10.00
C GLN A 478 10.27 40.02 11.48
N ASN A 479 10.68 39.03 12.26
CA ASN A 479 11.08 39.18 13.66
C ASN A 479 12.59 39.20 13.89
N GLY A 480 13.40 39.25 12.83
CA GLY A 480 14.85 39.27 12.91
C GLY A 480 15.47 37.93 13.25
N ILE A 481 14.74 36.83 13.02
CA ILE A 481 15.16 35.46 13.32
C ILE A 481 15.40 34.73 12.00
N ALA A 482 16.60 34.20 11.79
CA ALA A 482 16.86 33.30 10.65
C ALA A 482 16.31 31.90 10.91
N VAL A 483 15.95 31.19 9.85
CA VAL A 483 15.61 29.76 9.91
C VAL A 483 16.69 28.96 9.22
N ILE A 484 17.21 27.95 9.91
CA ILE A 484 18.19 26.97 9.41
C ILE A 484 17.44 25.64 9.28
N ASN A 485 17.59 24.99 8.14
CA ASN A 485 16.97 23.69 7.86
C ASN A 485 18.05 22.60 7.97
N ASP A 486 17.84 21.62 8.85
CA ASP A 486 18.71 20.45 8.93
C ASP A 486 18.43 19.49 7.76
N LEU A 487 19.45 19.23 6.94
CA LEU A 487 19.35 18.45 5.70
C LEU A 487 20.20 17.18 5.76
N VAL A 488 19.53 16.04 5.74
CA VAL A 488 20.14 14.72 5.91
C VAL A 488 20.62 14.17 4.56
N LEU A 489 21.75 14.69 4.05
CA LEU A 489 22.26 14.37 2.71
C LEU A 489 23.37 13.31 2.68
N ASN A 490 23.60 12.61 3.78
CA ASN A 490 24.57 11.52 3.85
C ASN A 490 23.97 10.16 3.48
N HIS A 491 22.66 9.96 3.65
CA HIS A 491 22.01 8.68 3.37
C HIS A 491 20.52 8.86 3.05
N ALA A 492 19.88 7.86 2.44
CA ALA A 492 18.43 7.76 2.29
C ALA A 492 17.90 6.45 2.85
N PHE A 493 16.60 6.38 3.14
CA PHE A 493 15.95 5.16 3.64
C PHE A 493 15.19 4.38 2.56
N GLY A 494 14.67 3.20 2.92
CA GLY A 494 14.16 2.20 1.97
C GLY A 494 12.93 2.67 1.19
N GLN A 495 12.15 3.59 1.75
CA GLN A 495 11.06 4.24 1.04
C GLN A 495 11.50 5.19 -0.09
N SER A 496 12.79 5.55 -0.18
CA SER A 496 13.27 6.44 -1.23
C SER A 496 13.13 5.81 -2.62
N PRO A 497 12.46 6.47 -3.58
CA PRO A 497 12.33 5.96 -4.95
C PRO A 497 13.67 5.72 -5.64
N MET A 498 14.70 6.52 -5.33
CA MET A 498 16.03 6.38 -5.91
C MET A 498 16.75 5.09 -5.45
N VAL A 499 16.47 4.65 -4.22
CA VAL A 499 16.94 3.34 -3.71
C VAL A 499 16.16 2.23 -4.39
N GLN A 500 14.83 2.31 -4.39
CA GLN A 500 13.95 1.26 -4.91
C GLN A 500 14.14 1.01 -6.41
N MET A 501 14.37 2.06 -7.20
CA MET A 501 14.59 1.94 -8.64
C MET A 501 15.76 1.01 -8.99
N TYR A 502 16.79 0.98 -8.16
CA TYR A 502 18.01 0.21 -8.39
C TYR A 502 18.34 -0.59 -7.14
N PHE A 503 17.43 -1.49 -6.77
CA PHE A 503 17.57 -2.36 -5.61
C PHE A 503 17.88 -3.79 -6.03
N ASP A 504 18.86 -4.40 -5.36
CA ASP A 504 19.34 -5.74 -5.66
C ASP A 504 19.69 -6.48 -4.35
N GLY A 505 18.85 -7.45 -3.98
CA GLY A 505 19.15 -8.38 -2.88
C GLY A 505 19.32 -7.72 -1.51
N GLY A 506 18.57 -6.65 -1.21
CA GLY A 506 18.62 -5.97 0.09
C GLY A 506 19.57 -4.77 0.16
N LYS A 507 20.17 -4.37 -0.97
CA LYS A 507 21.06 -3.21 -1.06
C LYS A 507 20.97 -2.54 -2.45
N PRO A 508 21.54 -1.35 -2.63
CA PRO A 508 21.60 -0.72 -3.94
C PRO A 508 22.32 -1.61 -4.96
N ALA A 509 21.82 -1.63 -6.18
CA ALA A 509 22.44 -2.33 -7.29
C ALA A 509 23.80 -1.70 -7.62
N ALA A 510 24.71 -2.48 -8.21
CA ALA A 510 26.05 -1.99 -8.59
C ALA A 510 26.00 -0.82 -9.59
N ASN A 511 24.92 -0.72 -10.38
CA ASN A 511 24.65 0.35 -11.34
C ASN A 511 23.73 1.44 -10.77
N ASN A 512 23.50 1.51 -9.44
CA ASN A 512 22.71 2.60 -8.87
C ASN A 512 23.41 3.94 -9.15
N PRO A 513 22.74 4.93 -9.78
CA PRO A 513 23.37 6.21 -10.12
C PRO A 513 23.77 7.06 -8.91
N TRP A 514 23.04 6.93 -7.80
CA TRP A 514 23.16 7.84 -6.64
C TRP A 514 23.80 7.21 -5.41
N PHE A 515 23.67 5.90 -5.22
CA PHE A 515 24.08 5.24 -3.98
C PHE A 515 25.28 4.33 -4.16
N ASN A 516 26.13 4.25 -3.15
CA ASN A 516 27.12 3.19 -3.04
C ASN A 516 26.40 1.86 -2.80
N ARG A 517 26.86 0.79 -3.48
CA ARG A 517 26.34 -0.56 -3.21
C ARG A 517 26.70 -1.03 -1.81
N GLU A 518 27.95 -0.81 -1.42
CA GLU A 518 28.46 -1.10 -0.09
C GLU A 518 28.69 0.24 0.63
N TYR A 519 28.31 0.31 1.90
CA TYR A 519 28.50 1.50 2.72
C TYR A 519 29.99 1.88 2.83
N VAL A 520 30.30 3.17 2.71
CA VAL A 520 31.67 3.71 2.82
C VAL A 520 31.78 4.58 4.07
N GLY A 521 32.37 4.07 5.15
CA GLY A 521 32.66 4.87 6.35
C GLY A 521 32.68 4.08 7.66
N GLN A 522 32.53 4.78 8.79
CA GLN A 522 32.55 4.19 10.14
C GLN A 522 31.13 3.95 10.72
N TYR A 523 30.11 4.71 10.31
CA TYR A 523 28.78 4.71 10.93
C TYR A 523 27.65 4.63 9.90
N GLN A 524 26.84 3.58 9.96
CA GLN A 524 25.79 3.30 8.99
C GLN A 524 24.39 3.46 9.60
N TRP A 525 23.50 4.20 8.93
CA TRP A 525 22.10 4.36 9.30
C TRP A 525 21.15 3.90 8.20
N GLY A 526 21.29 4.41 6.98
CA GLY A 526 20.53 3.99 5.79
C GLY A 526 21.41 3.65 4.59
N TYR A 527 20.88 3.85 3.39
CA TYR A 527 21.57 3.66 2.12
C TYR A 527 22.48 4.84 1.82
N ASP A 528 23.76 4.54 1.62
CA ASP A 528 24.85 5.50 1.51
C ASP A 528 24.87 6.21 0.15
N PHE A 529 24.79 7.54 0.14
CA PHE A 529 24.96 8.28 -1.10
C PHE A 529 26.40 8.17 -1.60
N ASN A 530 26.55 7.97 -2.90
CA ASN A 530 27.84 8.09 -3.57
C ASN A 530 28.10 9.58 -3.91
N HIS A 531 28.71 10.33 -2.98
CA HIS A 531 29.02 11.75 -3.21
C HIS A 531 30.07 12.01 -4.30
N GLU A 532 30.74 10.97 -4.83
CA GLU A 532 31.62 11.11 -5.99
C GLU A 532 30.83 11.14 -7.31
N SER A 533 29.65 10.52 -7.34
CA SER A 533 28.76 10.46 -8.51
C SER A 533 28.25 11.84 -8.92
N GLN A 534 28.28 12.13 -10.22
CA GLN A 534 27.69 13.35 -10.75
C GLN A 534 26.17 13.40 -10.56
N TYR A 535 25.50 12.23 -10.56
CA TYR A 535 24.06 12.16 -10.31
C TYR A 535 23.71 12.61 -8.89
N THR A 536 24.50 12.18 -7.90
CA THR A 536 24.35 12.60 -6.50
C THR A 536 24.66 14.08 -6.31
N LYS A 537 25.74 14.58 -6.92
CA LYS A 537 26.09 16.01 -6.87
C LYS A 537 24.95 16.88 -7.41
N ASN A 538 24.43 16.55 -8.60
CA ASN A 538 23.31 17.26 -9.20
C ASN A 538 22.05 17.19 -8.32
N PHE A 539 21.74 16.01 -7.77
CA PHE A 539 20.61 15.83 -6.86
C PHE A 539 20.72 16.72 -5.62
N ILE A 540 21.89 16.72 -4.97
CA ILE A 540 22.16 17.55 -3.80
C ILE A 540 22.08 19.05 -4.15
N ASP A 541 22.63 19.46 -5.30
CA ASP A 541 22.54 20.85 -5.78
C ASP A 541 21.09 21.27 -6.06
N ASP A 542 20.24 20.34 -6.53
CA ASP A 542 18.82 20.59 -6.73
C ASP A 542 18.05 20.66 -5.39
N VAL A 543 18.33 19.77 -4.43
CA VAL A 543 17.73 19.79 -3.09
C VAL A 543 18.08 21.09 -2.37
N ASN A 544 19.36 21.46 -2.34
CA ASN A 544 19.80 22.70 -1.70
C ASN A 544 19.15 23.93 -2.34
N ARG A 545 19.06 23.96 -3.66
CA ARG A 545 18.42 25.07 -4.38
C ARG A 545 16.92 25.12 -4.13
N TYR A 546 16.24 23.99 -4.09
CA TYR A 546 14.82 23.92 -3.77
C TYR A 546 14.53 24.58 -2.42
N TRP A 547 15.21 24.15 -1.35
CA TRP A 547 14.98 24.70 0.00
C TRP A 547 15.43 26.15 0.18
N LEU A 548 16.31 26.67 -0.70
CA LEU A 548 16.72 28.07 -0.68
C LEU A 548 15.79 28.98 -1.49
N GLU A 549 15.16 28.48 -2.55
CA GLU A 549 14.34 29.26 -3.49
C GLU A 549 12.83 29.15 -3.24
N GLU A 550 12.35 28.01 -2.74
CA GLU A 550 10.94 27.75 -2.44
C GLU A 550 10.61 28.04 -0.99
#